data_AF-A0A3N4S7C8-F1
#
_entry.id   AF-A0A3N4S7C8-F1
#
_cell.length_a   1.000
_cell.length_b   1.000
_cell.length_c   1.000
_cell.angle_alpha   90.00
_cell.angle_beta   90.00
_cell.angle_gamma   90.00
#
_symmetry.space_group_name_H-M   'P 1'
#
loop_
_entity.id
_entity.type
_entity.pdbx_description
1 polymer ?
#
loop_
_entity_poly.entity_id
_entity_poly.type
_entity_poly.pdbx_seq_one_letter_code
_entity_poly.pdbx_strand_id
1 'polypeptide(L)' 'MSETTRLAADASSGDPATGLRAVRALRDLADRLEDLQVGNARNKGWSWHEIAVCLGVTRQAVHKKHARRAAGQGGD' A
#
# COMPACT_ATOMS: atom_id res chain seq x y z
N MET A 1 -15.46 -14.33 9.44
CA MET A 1 -15.00 -12.95 9.64
C MET A 1 -13.60 -12.84 9.08
N SER A 2 -13.42 -11.98 8.08
CA SER A 2 -12.22 -11.90 7.25
C SER A 2 -10.99 -11.54 8.08
N GLU A 3 -9.82 -12.06 7.76
CA GLU A 3 -8.56 -11.81 8.49
C GLU A 3 -8.29 -10.31 8.70
N THR A 4 -8.61 -9.47 7.71
CA THR A 4 -8.53 -8.00 7.83
C THR A 4 -9.41 -7.43 8.93
N THR A 5 -10.63 -7.96 9.11
CA THR A 5 -11.55 -7.54 10.19
C THR A 5 -10.98 -7.91 11.56
N ARG A 6 -10.34 -9.08 11.66
CA ARG A 6 -9.64 -9.51 12.88
C ARG A 6 -8.43 -8.61 13.18
N LEU A 7 -7.61 -8.32 12.17
CA LEU A 7 -6.48 -7.40 12.32
C LEU A 7 -6.94 -5.99 12.71
N ALA A 8 -8.06 -5.51 12.18
CA ALA A 8 -8.62 -4.22 12.60
C ALA A 8 -9.07 -4.23 14.07
N ALA A 9 -9.68 -5.31 14.54
CA ALA A 9 -10.02 -5.48 15.96
C ALA A 9 -8.75 -5.56 16.84
N ASP A 10 -7.77 -6.40 16.48
CA ASP A 10 -6.52 -6.58 17.21
C ASP A 10 -5.70 -5.28 17.30
N ALA A 11 -5.78 -4.39 16.29
CA ALA A 11 -5.14 -3.08 16.30
C ALA A 11 -5.70 -2.13 17.39
N SER A 12 -6.91 -2.39 17.89
CA SER A 12 -7.53 -1.68 19.02
C SER A 12 -7.37 -2.39 20.37
N SER A 13 -6.57 -3.47 20.40
CA SER A 13 -6.30 -4.22 21.63
C SER A 13 -5.65 -3.34 22.70
N GLY A 14 -6.02 -3.56 23.95
CA GLY A 14 -5.36 -2.96 25.11
C GLY A 14 -3.94 -3.50 25.36
N ASP A 15 -3.56 -4.60 24.71
CA ASP A 15 -2.19 -5.11 24.71
C ASP A 15 -1.37 -4.45 23.57
N PRO A 16 -0.34 -3.62 23.89
CA PRO A 16 0.42 -2.91 22.88
C PRO A 16 1.15 -3.84 21.89
N ALA A 17 1.60 -5.02 22.33
CA ALA A 17 2.30 -5.96 21.46
C ALA A 17 1.37 -6.52 20.37
N THR A 18 0.15 -6.88 20.75
CA THR A 18 -0.91 -7.32 19.83
C THR A 18 -1.30 -6.20 18.87
N GLY A 19 -1.56 -5.00 19.40
CA GLY A 19 -1.92 -3.84 18.58
C GLY A 19 -0.86 -3.49 17.54
N LEU A 20 0.42 -3.44 17.92
CA LEU A 20 1.52 -3.12 17.01
C LEU A 20 1.72 -4.18 15.91
N ARG A 21 1.58 -5.47 16.23
CA ARG A 21 1.64 -6.53 15.22
C ARG A 21 0.50 -6.41 14.21
N ALA A 22 -0.71 -6.13 14.69
CA ALA A 22 -1.87 -5.94 13.84
C ALA A 22 -1.73 -4.71 12.93
N VAL A 23 -1.29 -3.57 13.47
CA VAL A 23 -0.97 -2.37 12.70
C VAL A 23 0.10 -2.65 11.64
N ARG A 24 1.14 -3.43 11.98
CA ARG A 24 2.17 -3.82 11.01
C ARG A 24 1.58 -4.65 9.87
N ALA A 25 0.77 -5.66 10.18
CA ALA A 25 0.13 -6.51 9.17
C ALA A 25 -0.80 -5.71 8.24
N LEU A 26 -1.57 -4.76 8.80
CA LEU A 26 -2.44 -3.87 8.02
C LEU A 26 -1.64 -2.96 7.09
N ARG A 27 -0.50 -2.42 7.55
CA ARG A 27 0.41 -1.62 6.71
C ARG A 27 0.98 -2.45 5.56
N ASP A 28 1.39 -3.69 5.83
CA ASP A 28 1.91 -4.58 4.79
C ASP A 28 0.84 -4.92 3.74
N LEU A 29 -0.41 -5.13 4.16
CA LEU A 29 -1.52 -5.31 3.23
C LEU A 29 -1.80 -4.04 2.42
N ALA A 30 -1.84 -2.88 3.08
CA ALA A 30 -2.08 -1.59 2.42
C ALA A 30 -0.99 -1.29 1.38
N ASP A 31 0.29 -1.54 1.70
CA ASP A 31 1.41 -1.35 0.78
C ASP A 31 1.27 -2.23 -0.48
N ARG A 32 0.88 -3.50 -0.34
CA ARG A 32 0.67 -4.40 -1.49
C ARG A 32 -0.50 -3.95 -2.37
N LEU A 33 -1.60 -3.52 -1.76
CA LEU A 33 -2.76 -3.00 -2.50
C LEU A 33 -2.41 -1.68 -3.21
N GLU A 34 -1.64 -0.81 -2.56
CA GLU A 34 -1.14 0.41 -3.19
C GLU A 34 -0.28 0.08 -4.41
N ASP A 35 0.73 -0.80 -4.28
CA ASP A 35 1.59 -1.22 -5.39
C ASP A 35 0.75 -1.75 -6.59
N LEU A 36 -0.27 -2.57 -6.31
CA LEU A 36 -1.19 -3.10 -7.33
C LEU A 36 -1.99 -1.99 -8.02
N GLN A 37 -2.55 -1.05 -7.26
CA GLN A 37 -3.34 0.04 -7.83
C GLN A 37 -2.48 1.04 -8.59
N VAL A 38 -1.24 1.29 -8.14
CA VAL A 38 -0.27 2.09 -8.88
C VAL A 38 0.03 1.43 -10.22
N GLY A 39 0.28 0.11 -10.25
CA GLY A 39 0.46 -0.64 -11.49
C GLY A 39 -0.74 -0.52 -12.43
N ASN A 40 -1.96 -0.71 -11.91
CA ASN A 40 -3.19 -0.55 -12.69
C ASN A 40 -3.36 0.87 -13.24
N ALA A 41 -3.07 1.91 -12.45
CA ALA A 41 -3.16 3.29 -12.89
C ALA A 41 -2.13 3.59 -14.00
N ARG A 42 -0.89 3.10 -13.84
CA ARG A 42 0.15 3.23 -14.88
C ARG A 42 -0.25 2.52 -16.18
N ASN A 43 -0.83 1.32 -16.10
CA ASN A 43 -1.34 0.59 -17.26
C ASN A 43 -2.51 1.31 -17.96
N LYS A 44 -3.29 2.09 -17.22
CA LYS A 44 -4.35 2.96 -17.74
C LYS A 44 -3.81 4.32 -18.24
N GLY A 45 -2.50 4.52 -18.28
CA GLY A 45 -1.87 5.73 -18.79
C GLY A 45 -1.84 6.91 -17.81
N TRP A 46 -2.20 6.70 -16.54
CA TRP A 46 -2.21 7.77 -15.55
C TRP A 46 -0.81 8.30 -15.28
N SER A 47 -0.67 9.61 -15.14
CA SER A 47 0.58 10.25 -14.75
C SER A 47 0.91 9.97 -13.28
N TRP A 48 2.21 10.05 -12.95
CA TRP A 48 2.67 9.97 -11.56
C TRP A 48 2.09 11.07 -10.67
N HIS A 49 1.68 12.20 -11.24
CA HIS A 49 1.05 13.27 -10.49
C HIS A 49 -0.38 12.89 -10.07
N GLU A 50 -1.20 12.37 -10.99
CA GLU A 50 -2.57 11.93 -10.69
C GLU A 50 -2.59 10.84 -9.62
N ILE A 51 -1.69 9.86 -9.72
CA ILE A 51 -1.54 8.81 -8.71
C ILE A 51 -1.16 9.39 -7.35
N ALA A 52 -0.23 10.35 -7.31
CA ALA A 52 0.21 10.98 -6.07
C ALA A 52 -0.90 11.80 -5.40
N VAL A 53 -1.73 12.50 -6.19
CA VAL A 53 -2.91 13.21 -5.69
C VAL A 53 -3.89 12.24 -5.01
N CYS A 54 -4.18 11.09 -5.63
CA CYS A 54 -5.07 10.09 -5.03
C CYS A 54 -4.51 9.47 -3.73
N LEU A 55 -3.19 9.29 -3.65
CA LEU A 55 -2.53 8.74 -2.47
C LEU A 55 -2.26 9.78 -1.37
N GLY A 56 -2.56 11.07 -1.61
CA GLY A 56 -2.31 12.14 -0.66
C GLY A 56 -0.81 12.38 -0.36
N VAL A 57 0.06 12.00 -1.30
CA VAL A 57 1.52 12.13 -1.15
C VAL A 57 2.10 12.97 -2.28
N THR A 58 3.37 13.33 -2.16
CA THR A 58 4.06 14.06 -3.23
C THR A 58 4.42 13.12 -4.39
N ARG A 59 4.48 13.67 -5.60
CA ARG A 59 4.94 12.95 -6.81
C ARG A 59 6.30 12.27 -6.58
N GLN A 60 7.22 12.94 -5.90
CA GLN A 60 8.55 12.41 -5.59
C GLN A 60 8.48 11.21 -4.63
N ALA A 61 7.60 11.22 -3.64
CA ALA A 61 7.41 10.12 -2.71
C ALA A 61 6.90 8.86 -3.43
N VAL A 62 5.87 9.00 -4.27
CA VAL A 62 5.35 7.91 -5.10
C VAL A 62 6.41 7.40 -6.07
N HIS A 63 7.10 8.30 -6.77
CA HIS A 63 8.11 7.91 -7.75
C HIS A 63 9.27 7.16 -7.07
N LYS A 64 9.78 7.65 -5.94
CA LYS A 64 10.86 7.00 -5.19
C LYS A 64 10.45 5.62 -4.64
N LYS A 65 9.20 5.47 -4.20
CA LYS A 65 8.65 4.20 -3.67
C LYS A 65 8.44 3.17 -4.78
N HIS A 66 7.86 3.59 -5.91
CA HIS A 66 7.31 2.68 -6.92
C HIS A 66 8.19 2.50 -8.17
N ALA A 67 9.04 3.47 -8.52
CA ALA A 67 9.90 3.36 -9.72
C ALA A 67 10.88 2.18 -9.66
N ARG A 68 11.27 1.74 -8.46
CA ARG A 68 12.17 0.58 -8.26
C ARG A 68 11.44 -0.77 -8.32
N ARG A 69 10.13 -0.78 -8.04
CA ARG A 69 9.30 -1.99 -8.04
C ARG A 69 8.70 -2.28 -9.42
N ALA A 70 8.31 -1.23 -10.15
CA ALA A 70 7.79 -1.36 -11.51
C ALA A 70 8.80 -1.96 -12.50
N ALA A 71 10.11 -1.73 -12.30
CA ALA A 71 11.16 -2.31 -13.13
C ALA A 71 11.33 -3.84 -12.96
N GLY A 72 10.77 -4.44 -11.90
CA GLY A 72 10.88 -5.87 -11.59
C GLY A 72 9.63 -6.71 -11.83
N GLN A 73 8.55 -6.13 -12.41
CA GLN A 73 7.28 -6.83 -12.66
C GLN A 73 6.94 -7.00 -14.17
N GLY A 74 7.88 -6.73 -15.07
CA GLY A 74 7.68 -6.78 -16.53
C GLY A 74 8.22 -8.04 -17.24
N GLY A 75 8.19 -9.20 -16.59
CA GLY A 75 8.66 -10.46 -17.18
C GLY A 75 7.79 -11.64 -16.78
N ASP A 76 6.72 -11.87 -17.56
CA ASP A 76 6.23 -13.19 -18.01
C ASP A 76 5.35 -12.95 -19.26
#